data_AF-A0A627Z7G1-F1
#
_entry.id   AF-A0A627Z7G1-F1
#
_cell.length_a   1.000
_cell.length_b   1.000
_cell.length_c   1.000
_cell.angle_alpha   90.00
_cell.angle_beta   90.00
_cell.angle_gamma   90.00
#
_symmetry.space_group_name_H-M   'P 1'
#
loop_
_entity.id
_entity.type
_entity.pdbx_description
1 polymer ?
#
loop_
_entity_poly.entity_id
_entity_poly.type
_entity_poly.pdbx_seq_one_letter_code
_entity_poly.pdbx_strand_id
1 'polypeptide(L)' 'NAELTARIEPMDRRITELEARKVNLSKLSVGEVMHMSGFSRDYAEGWCAGNDNAIHEIRAAGIKVKGE' A
#
# COMPACT_ATOMS: atom_id res chain seq x y z
N ASN A 1 -2.43 -34.55 18.38
CA ASN A 1 -1.25 -33.80 17.92
C ASN A 1 -1.15 -33.72 16.40
N ALA A 2 -1.00 -34.81 15.65
CA ALA A 2 -0.83 -34.75 14.18
C ALA A 2 -1.97 -34.06 13.42
N GLU A 3 -3.23 -34.30 13.80
CA GLU A 3 -4.40 -33.69 13.16
C GLU A 3 -4.52 -32.18 13.43
N LEU A 4 -4.13 -31.72 14.62
CA LEU A 4 -4.07 -30.28 14.92
C LEU A 4 -2.99 -29.60 14.08
N THR A 5 -1.81 -30.20 13.97
CA THR A 5 -0.71 -29.67 13.13
C THR A 5 -1.13 -29.56 11.67
N ALA A 6 -1.82 -30.58 11.13
CA ALA A 6 -2.32 -30.57 9.76
C ALA A 6 -3.33 -29.44 9.47
N ARG A 7 -4.04 -28.95 10.50
CA ARG A 7 -4.97 -27.82 10.39
C ARG A 7 -4.29 -26.46 10.59
N ILE A 8 -3.27 -26.39 11.45
CA ILE A 8 -2.55 -25.15 11.79
C ILE A 8 -1.62 -24.74 10.66
N GLU A 9 -0.86 -25.66 10.06
CA GLU A 9 0.09 -25.34 8.99
C GLU A 9 -0.51 -24.52 7.82
N PRO A 10 -1.66 -24.88 7.22
CA PRO A 10 -2.23 -24.08 6.15
C PRO A 10 -2.72 -22.71 6.63
N MET A 11 -3.16 -22.59 7.89
CA MET A 11 -3.56 -21.31 8.49
C MET A 11 -2.35 -20.41 8.69
N ASP A 12 -1.24 -20.92 9.22
CA ASP A 12 0.00 -20.16 9.41
C ASP A 12 0.59 -19.70 8.07
N ARG A 13 0.55 -20.57 7.05
CA ARG A 13 0.95 -20.20 5.69
C ARG A 13 0.08 -19.07 5.14
N ARG A 14 -1.24 -19.13 5.37
CA ARG A 14 -2.18 -18.10 4.91
C ARG A 14 -1.98 -16.78 5.68
N ILE A 15 -1.76 -16.83 6.98
CA ILE A 15 -1.44 -15.66 7.81
C ILE A 15 -0.15 -15.01 7.28
N THR A 16 0.90 -15.81 7.07
CA THR A 16 2.17 -15.33 6.51
C THR A 16 1.97 -14.67 5.14
N GLU A 17 1.17 -15.28 4.26
CA GLU A 17 0.85 -14.70 2.94
C GLU A 17 0.13 -13.35 3.10
N LEU A 18 -0.83 -13.25 4.02
CA LEU A 18 -1.60 -12.03 4.26
C LEU A 18 -0.75 -10.92 4.88
N GLU A 19 0.09 -11.24 5.87
CA GLU A 19 1.01 -10.30 6.54
C GLU A 19 2.15 -9.79 5.64
N ALA A 20 2.44 -10.54 4.57
CA ALA A 20 3.36 -10.14 3.51
C ALA A 20 2.73 -9.17 2.50
N ARG A 21 1.39 -9.05 2.45
CA ARG A 21 0.73 -8.14 1.51
C ARG A 21 1.08 -6.70 1.82
N LYS A 22 1.29 -5.94 0.74
CA LYS A 22 1.53 -4.51 0.77
C LYS A 22 0.51 -3.81 -0.14
N VAL A 23 -0.02 -2.68 0.31
CA VAL A 23 -0.86 -1.82 -0.51
C VAL A 23 -0.04 -1.26 -1.67
N ASN A 24 -0.57 -1.38 -2.87
CA ASN A 24 0.06 -0.83 -4.06
C ASN A 24 -0.41 0.60 -4.28
N LEU A 25 0.23 1.56 -3.62
CA LEU A 25 -0.03 2.98 -3.78
C LEU A 25 1.26 3.67 -4.21
N SER A 26 1.34 4.06 -5.48
CA SER A 26 2.55 4.67 -6.04
C SER A 26 2.75 6.08 -5.51
N LYS A 27 4.00 6.42 -5.18
CA LYS A 27 4.40 7.79 -4.88
C LYS A 27 5.02 8.42 -6.13
N LEU A 28 4.25 9.30 -6.77
CA LEU A 28 4.68 10.04 -7.95
C LEU A 28 5.05 11.48 -7.57
N SER A 29 5.99 12.05 -8.29
CA SER A 29 6.31 13.47 -8.23
C SER A 29 5.20 14.31 -8.88
N VAL A 30 5.12 15.59 -8.49
CA VAL A 30 4.20 16.55 -9.10
C VAL A 30 4.39 16.60 -10.63
N GLY A 31 5.63 16.55 -11.11
CA GLY A 31 5.94 16.57 -12.55
C GLY A 31 5.38 15.34 -13.31
N GLU A 32 5.49 14.14 -12.72
CA GLU A 32 4.92 12.92 -13.29
C GLU A 32 3.39 13.00 -13.33
N VAL A 33 2.76 13.47 -12.24
CA VAL A 33 1.31 13.63 -12.17
C VAL A 33 0.83 14.69 -13.16
N MET A 34 1.55 15.81 -13.29
CA MET A 34 1.28 16.83 -14.30
C MET A 34 1.31 16.22 -15.71
N HIS A 35 2.33 15.42 -16.03
CA HIS A 35 2.42 14.76 -17.33
C HIS A 35 1.22 13.84 -17.61
N MET A 36 0.72 13.13 -16.59
CA MET A 36 -0.44 12.24 -16.69
C MET A 36 -1.80 12.94 -16.70
N SER A 37 -1.88 14.17 -16.19
CA SER A 37 -3.15 14.88 -15.91
C SER A 37 -3.39 16.11 -16.80
N GLY A 38 -2.61 16.28 -17.87
CA GLY A 38 -2.76 17.42 -18.77
C GLY A 38 -2.11 18.72 -18.25
N PHE A 39 -1.06 18.58 -17.44
CA PHE A 39 -0.19 19.66 -16.93
C PHE A 39 -0.85 20.70 -16.02
N SER A 40 -1.98 20.35 -15.38
CA SER A 40 -2.53 21.18 -14.30
C SER A 40 -1.67 21.04 -13.04
N ARG A 41 -1.01 22.13 -12.62
CA ARG A 41 -0.19 22.15 -11.41
C ARG A 41 -1.03 22.00 -10.15
N ASP A 42 -2.09 22.79 -10.01
CA ASP A 42 -2.94 22.77 -8.80
C ASP A 42 -3.55 21.38 -8.57
N TYR A 43 -3.98 20.71 -9.64
CA TYR A 43 -4.45 19.33 -9.56
C TYR A 43 -3.34 18.38 -9.13
N ALA A 44 -2.15 18.47 -9.73
CA ALA A 44 -1.04 17.58 -9.43
C ALA A 44 -0.53 17.74 -7.99
N GLU A 45 -0.43 18.97 -7.50
CA GLU A 45 -0.06 19.27 -6.11
C GLU A 45 -1.12 18.74 -5.14
N GLY A 46 -2.41 18.95 -5.44
CA GLY A 46 -3.51 18.40 -4.64
C GLY A 46 -3.51 16.86 -4.61
N TRP A 47 -3.25 16.22 -5.75
CA TRP A 47 -3.14 14.76 -5.84
C TRP A 47 -1.96 14.24 -5.00
N CYS A 48 -0.77 14.86 -5.13
CA CYS A 48 0.40 14.46 -4.36
C CYS A 48 0.17 14.62 -2.85
N ALA A 49 -0.42 15.74 -2.42
CA ALA A 49 -0.75 15.97 -1.02
C ALA A 49 -1.76 14.93 -0.50
N GLY A 50 -2.80 14.62 -1.28
CA GLY A 50 -3.77 13.59 -0.94
C GLY A 50 -3.15 12.19 -0.86
N ASN A 51 -2.22 11.87 -1.77
CA ASN A 51 -1.51 10.59 -1.79
C ASN A 51 -0.60 10.44 -0.57
N ASP A 52 0.12 11.50 -0.18
CA ASP A 52 0.94 11.50 1.03
C ASP A 52 0.10 11.31 2.30
N ASN A 53 -1.08 11.94 2.37
CA ASN A 53 -2.01 11.72 3.47
C ASN A 53 -2.55 10.29 3.50
N ALA A 54 -2.91 9.73 2.35
CA ALA A 54 -3.36 8.34 2.27
C ALA A 54 -2.28 7.35 2.72
N ILE A 55 -1.03 7.54 2.30
CA ILE A 55 0.12 6.74 2.75
C ILE A 55 0.30 6.87 4.27
N HIS A 56 0.18 8.08 4.82
CA HIS A 56 0.28 8.31 6.26
C HIS A 56 -0.77 7.51 7.04
N GLU A 57 -2.04 7.59 6.64
CA GLU A 57 -3.14 6.87 7.31
C GLU A 57 -3.00 5.34 7.18
N ILE A 58 -2.58 4.83 6.01
CA ILE A 58 -2.31 3.39 5.81
C ILE A 58 -1.24 2.90 6.80
N ARG A 59 -0.18 3.69 6.99
CA ARG A 59 0.89 3.38 7.94
C ARG A 59 0.43 3.48 9.39
N ALA A 60 -0.38 4.48 9.73
CA ALA A 60 -0.96 4.61 11.06
C ALA A 60 -1.82 3.39 11.43
N ALA A 61 -2.46 2.75 10.44
CA ALA A 61 -3.18 1.50 10.59
C ALA A 61 -2.28 0.23 10.64
N GLY A 62 -0.95 0.38 10.57
CA GLY A 62 0.01 -0.73 10.61
C GLY A 62 0.14 -1.51 9.28
N ILE A 63 -0.41 -0.99 8.18
CA ILE A 63 -0.39 -1.64 6.87
C ILE A 63 0.82 -1.16 6.08
N LYS A 64 1.50 -2.10 5.39
CA LYS A 64 2.69 -1.82 4.57
C LYS A 64 2.29 -1.29 3.19
N VAL A 65 3.04 -0.35 2.64
CA VAL A 65 2.91 0.15 1.24
C VAL A 65 4.07 -0.36 0.39
N LYS A 66 3.84 -0.61 -0.91
CA LYS A 66 4.90 -1.05 -1.85
C LYS A 66 5.86 0.10 -2.20
N GLY A 67 7.13 -0.24 -2.39
CA GLY A 67 8.16 0.74 -2.80
C GLY A 67 8.71 1.60 -1.66
N GLU A 68 8.22 1.36 -0.44
CA GLU A 68 8.76 1.87 0.82
C GLU A 68 9.47 0.75 1.59
#